data_AF-A0A7C4QCL9-F1
#
_entry.id   AF-A0A7C4QCL9-F1
#
_cell.length_a   1.000
_cell.length_b   1.000
_cell.length_c   1.000
_cell.angle_alpha   90.00
_cell.angle_beta   90.00
_cell.angle_gamma   90.00
#
_symmetry.space_group_name_H-M   'P 1'
#
loop_
_entity.id
_entity.type
_entity.pdbx_description
1 polymer ?
#
loop_
_entity_poly.entity_id
_entity_poly.type
_entity_poly.pdbx_seq_one_letter_code
_entity_poly.pdbx_strand_id
1 'polypeptide(L)'
;MCQRRALTGRRRPSNHTAGLWRPYGDAPPRVLHLLQLHSSTDLTEREIVMTLKLAPVPGPAARSNAQAYRRRIWLTRAARRLTQFAFLAFIVYAAVAHHLAAVDGATASIDALCPFGGVETLWRYVSSSGQYVPKTHLSNLVLLGGLALGTLLAGGAFCGWVCPFGAVQDALGWLRRRLGLHEFRPPAAVDRVLRYGRFLVLGLILYQTIASVKLWFADFDPYRTLFGLDWLFEFNLAEHWISYAIAGVVLGGSLLVERAWCRYACPLGGVISLLGRFSLLRIRRDEAGCKGCSLCERPCPVRLNVASARVVSSNCIGCLDCVEACPRPGTLEVRLQPTLKA
;
A
#
# COMPACT_ATOMS: atom_id res chain seq x y z
N MET A 1 -46.57 -19.06 -23.16
CA MET A 1 -45.14 -18.79 -23.45
C MET A 1 -44.62 -17.76 -22.44
N CYS A 2 -43.61 -18.14 -21.64
CA CYS A 2 -42.90 -17.46 -20.52
C CYS A 2 -42.71 -15.93 -20.64
N GLN A 3 -43.04 -15.06 -19.65
CA GLN A 3 -42.36 -14.75 -18.33
C GLN A 3 -40.88 -14.32 -18.47
N ARG A 4 -40.29 -13.22 -17.93
CA ARG A 4 -40.52 -12.19 -16.86
C ARG A 4 -39.63 -10.95 -17.22
N ARG A 5 -40.03 -9.67 -17.11
CA ARG A 5 -40.18 -8.74 -15.95
C ARG A 5 -38.97 -8.52 -15.02
N ALA A 6 -38.61 -7.24 -14.92
CA ALA A 6 -37.65 -6.56 -14.05
C ALA A 6 -37.87 -6.74 -12.55
N LEU A 7 -36.81 -6.60 -11.74
CA LEU A 7 -36.89 -6.16 -10.35
C LEU A 7 -35.67 -5.34 -9.91
N THR A 8 -36.00 -4.14 -9.43
CA THR A 8 -35.24 -3.19 -8.64
C THR A 8 -35.00 -3.69 -7.21
N GLY A 9 -33.87 -3.27 -6.62
CA GLY A 9 -33.71 -2.93 -5.21
C GLY A 9 -33.81 -4.02 -4.12
N ARG A 10 -32.74 -4.19 -3.34
CA ARG A 10 -32.81 -4.19 -1.86
C ARG A 10 -31.42 -4.17 -1.21
N ARG A 11 -31.19 -3.13 -0.40
CA ARG A 11 -30.22 -3.13 0.71
C ARG A 11 -30.59 -4.27 1.67
N ARG A 12 -29.59 -4.93 2.27
CA ARG A 12 -29.79 -5.75 3.48
C ARG A 12 -28.69 -5.44 4.52
N PRO A 13 -29.02 -5.61 5.82
CA PRO A 13 -28.50 -4.78 6.88
C PRO A 13 -27.25 -5.37 7.57
N SER A 14 -26.53 -4.48 8.24
CA SER A 14 -25.52 -4.78 9.25
C SER A 14 -26.18 -5.43 10.46
N ASN A 15 -25.76 -6.63 10.84
CA ASN A 15 -25.96 -7.13 12.20
C ASN A 15 -24.65 -7.62 12.80
N HIS A 16 -24.39 -7.09 13.98
CA HIS A 16 -23.34 -7.47 14.90
C HIS A 16 -23.62 -8.86 15.48
N THR A 17 -22.64 -9.76 15.38
CA THR A 17 -22.42 -10.81 16.39
C THR A 17 -20.92 -11.03 16.51
N ALA A 18 -20.37 -10.62 17.65
CA ALA A 18 -19.10 -11.09 18.16
C ALA A 18 -19.23 -12.58 18.50
N GLY A 19 -18.22 -13.38 18.16
CA GLY A 19 -18.18 -14.79 18.56
C GLY A 19 -17.21 -15.63 17.73
N LEU A 20 -16.08 -15.97 18.36
CA LEU A 20 -15.14 -17.04 18.01
C LEU A 20 -14.54 -17.07 16.58
N TRP A 21 -13.36 -16.48 16.47
CA TRP A 21 -12.41 -16.77 15.39
C TRP A 21 -11.87 -18.21 15.53
N ARG A 22 -12.43 -19.14 14.75
CA ARG A 22 -11.71 -20.35 14.32
C ARG A 22 -11.34 -20.16 12.83
N PRO A 23 -10.09 -20.45 12.42
CA PRO A 23 -9.72 -20.39 11.02
C PRO A 23 -10.40 -21.56 10.29
N TYR A 24 -11.56 -21.33 9.68
CA TYR A 24 -12.17 -22.30 8.78
C TYR A 24 -11.32 -22.35 7.50
N GLY A 25 -10.36 -23.27 7.50
CA GLY A 25 -9.74 -23.77 6.29
C GLY A 25 -10.79 -24.42 5.40
N ASP A 26 -10.66 -24.17 4.11
CA ASP A 26 -11.01 -25.12 3.05
C ASP A 26 -12.48 -25.61 2.97
N ALA A 27 -13.48 -24.72 3.13
CA ALA A 27 -14.82 -25.03 2.64
C ALA A 27 -14.88 -24.86 1.09
N PRO A 28 -15.11 -25.92 0.30
CA PRO A 28 -15.15 -25.82 -1.15
C PRO A 28 -16.38 -25.03 -1.64
N PRO A 29 -16.29 -24.32 -2.77
CA PRO A 29 -17.34 -23.42 -3.26
C PRO A 29 -18.70 -24.08 -3.58
N ARG A 30 -18.77 -25.42 -3.68
CA ARG A 30 -20.04 -26.16 -3.82
C ARG A 30 -20.88 -26.18 -2.53
N VAL A 31 -20.28 -26.06 -1.35
CA VAL A 31 -21.00 -26.08 -0.06
C VAL A 31 -21.81 -24.80 0.14
N LEU A 32 -21.29 -23.64 -0.29
CA LEU A 32 -22.06 -22.39 -0.27
C LEU A 32 -23.20 -22.37 -1.30
N HIS A 33 -23.02 -23.03 -2.46
CA HIS A 33 -24.04 -23.06 -3.51
C HIS A 33 -25.23 -23.96 -3.15
N LEU A 34 -25.04 -24.97 -2.29
CA LEU A 34 -26.11 -25.81 -1.76
C LEU A 34 -26.90 -25.09 -0.65
N LEU A 35 -26.24 -24.30 0.19
CA LEU A 35 -26.90 -23.48 1.23
C LEU A 35 -27.77 -22.35 0.65
N GLN A 36 -27.52 -21.89 -0.58
CA GLN A 36 -28.31 -20.83 -1.22
C GLN A 36 -29.45 -21.35 -2.10
N LEU A 37 -29.48 -22.65 -2.45
CA LEU A 37 -30.51 -23.22 -3.33
C LEU A 37 -31.62 -23.98 -2.61
N HIS A 38 -31.52 -24.23 -1.30
CA HIS A 38 -32.51 -25.04 -0.57
C HIS A 38 -32.94 -24.33 0.72
N SER A 39 -33.85 -23.35 0.60
CA SER A 39 -34.49 -22.69 1.74
C SER A 39 -35.76 -23.42 2.21
N SER A 40 -35.91 -24.73 1.96
CA SER A 40 -37.18 -25.43 2.18
C SER A 40 -37.08 -26.89 2.63
N THR A 41 -35.94 -27.36 3.12
CA THR A 41 -35.84 -28.70 3.71
C THR A 41 -34.98 -28.66 4.97
N ASP A 42 -35.61 -28.97 6.11
CA ASP A 42 -34.99 -29.22 7.41
C ASP A 42 -33.94 -30.33 7.27
N LEU A 43 -32.68 -29.94 7.02
CA LEU A 43 -31.56 -30.86 7.17
C LEU A 43 -31.24 -30.98 8.65
N THR A 44 -31.41 -32.17 9.19
CA THR A 44 -31.02 -32.48 10.57
C THR A 44 -29.50 -32.34 10.73
N GLU A 45 -28.99 -32.04 11.94
CA GLU A 45 -27.54 -31.97 12.21
C GLU A 45 -26.75 -33.17 11.64
N ARG A 46 -27.39 -34.35 11.59
CA ARG A 46 -26.83 -35.58 11.04
C ARG A 46 -26.53 -35.49 9.54
N GLU A 47 -27.39 -34.86 8.75
CA GLU A 47 -27.20 -34.74 7.29
C GLU A 47 -26.13 -33.70 6.93
N ILE A 48 -26.01 -32.63 7.73
CA ILE A 48 -24.92 -31.65 7.62
C ILE A 48 -23.58 -32.31 7.96
N VAL A 49 -23.51 -33.10 9.03
CA VAL A 49 -22.30 -33.84 9.40
C VAL A 49 -21.95 -34.91 8.34
N MET A 50 -22.96 -35.56 7.75
CA MET A 50 -22.75 -36.56 6.70
C MET A 50 -22.24 -35.93 5.40
N THR A 51 -22.76 -34.78 5.00
CA THR A 51 -22.26 -34.04 3.82
C THR A 51 -20.88 -33.43 4.03
N LEU A 52 -20.53 -32.99 5.26
CA LEU A 52 -19.17 -32.59 5.61
C LEU A 52 -18.18 -33.77 5.60
N LYS A 53 -18.61 -34.96 6.03
CA LYS A 53 -17.81 -36.20 5.94
C LYS A 53 -17.59 -36.67 4.50
N LEU A 54 -18.53 -36.36 3.59
CA LEU A 54 -18.47 -36.73 2.17
C LEU A 54 -17.76 -35.71 1.29
N ALA A 55 -17.35 -34.55 1.83
CA ALA A 55 -16.53 -33.60 1.08
C ALA A 55 -15.19 -34.29 0.75
N PRO A 56 -14.87 -34.53 -0.53
CA PRO A 56 -13.65 -35.23 -0.90
C PRO A 56 -12.46 -34.38 -0.42
N VAL A 57 -11.75 -34.88 0.58
CA VAL A 57 -10.58 -34.19 1.10
C VAL A 57 -9.54 -34.15 -0.03
N PRO A 58 -9.02 -32.96 -0.41
CA PRO A 58 -8.23 -32.78 -1.63
C PRO A 58 -7.09 -33.81 -1.72
N GLY A 59 -6.77 -34.28 -2.92
CA GLY A 59 -5.70 -35.25 -3.12
C GLY A 59 -4.33 -34.74 -2.63
N PRO A 60 -3.38 -35.63 -2.32
CA PRO A 60 -2.08 -35.28 -1.75
C PRO A 60 -1.28 -34.26 -2.60
N ALA A 61 -1.37 -34.36 -3.94
CA ALA A 61 -0.73 -33.39 -4.86
C ALA A 61 -1.37 -31.98 -4.81
N ALA A 62 -2.69 -31.90 -4.59
CA ALA A 62 -3.37 -30.62 -4.42
C ALA A 62 -3.04 -29.98 -3.06
N ARG A 63 -2.91 -30.80 -2.00
CA ARG A 63 -2.48 -30.34 -0.67
C ARG A 63 -1.03 -29.86 -0.67
N SER A 64 -0.11 -30.60 -1.31
CA SER A 64 1.31 -30.20 -1.38
C SER A 64 1.49 -28.88 -2.14
N ASN A 65 0.78 -28.68 -3.25
CA ASN A 65 0.80 -27.44 -4.02
C ASN A 65 0.22 -26.24 -3.23
N ALA A 66 -0.87 -26.46 -2.48
CA ALA A 66 -1.44 -25.42 -1.62
C ALA A 66 -0.52 -25.06 -0.43
N GLN A 67 0.14 -26.04 0.17
CA GLN A 67 1.13 -25.81 1.23
C GLN A 67 2.37 -25.10 0.71
N ALA A 68 2.90 -25.49 -0.45
CA ALA A 68 4.03 -24.82 -1.10
C ALA A 68 3.70 -23.36 -1.45
N TYR A 69 2.49 -23.11 -1.96
CA TYR A 69 1.99 -21.76 -2.23
C TYR A 69 1.93 -20.90 -0.96
N ARG A 70 1.34 -21.43 0.11
CA ARG A 70 1.27 -20.74 1.42
C ARG A 70 2.65 -20.45 2.00
N ARG A 71 3.59 -21.39 1.90
CA ARG A 71 4.98 -21.20 2.38
C ARG A 71 5.70 -20.11 1.59
N ARG A 72 5.61 -20.13 0.25
CA ARG A 72 6.22 -19.11 -0.63
C ARG A 72 5.69 -17.71 -0.30
N ILE A 73 4.40 -17.61 -0.05
CA ILE A 73 3.76 -16.35 0.29
C ILE A 73 4.16 -15.86 1.69
N TRP A 74 4.18 -16.75 2.69
CA TRP A 74 4.65 -16.38 4.02
C TRP A 74 6.09 -15.85 3.99
N LEU A 75 6.97 -16.52 3.23
CA LEU A 75 8.33 -16.06 2.98
C LEU A 75 8.36 -14.67 2.32
N THR A 76 7.44 -14.40 1.39
CA THR A 76 7.32 -13.09 0.72
C THR A 76 6.94 -12.00 1.73
N ARG A 77 6.00 -12.25 2.64
CA ARG A 77 5.65 -11.30 3.71
C ARG A 77 6.79 -11.10 4.71
N ALA A 78 7.45 -12.18 5.13
CA ALA A 78 8.59 -12.11 6.02
C ALA A 78 9.72 -11.28 5.40
N ALA A 79 10.03 -11.55 4.12
CA ALA A 79 11.00 -10.77 3.36
C ALA A 79 10.60 -9.29 3.27
N ARG A 80 9.33 -8.98 2.96
CA ARG A 80 8.85 -7.59 2.92
C ARG A 80 9.02 -6.87 4.25
N ARG A 81 8.67 -7.53 5.37
CA ARG A 81 8.83 -6.93 6.70
C ARG A 81 10.30 -6.76 7.04
N LEU A 82 11.13 -7.76 6.75
CA LEU A 82 12.57 -7.69 6.96
C LEU A 82 13.20 -6.54 6.17
N THR A 83 12.86 -6.37 4.88
CA THR A 83 13.39 -5.26 4.07
C THR A 83 12.92 -3.92 4.61
N GLN A 84 11.64 -3.78 4.97
CA GLN A 84 11.11 -2.56 5.57
C GLN A 84 11.84 -2.18 6.86
N PHE A 85 12.04 -3.14 7.78
CA PHE A 85 12.76 -2.91 9.04
C PHE A 85 14.24 -2.63 8.82
N ALA A 86 14.89 -3.33 7.90
CA ALA A 86 16.30 -3.10 7.58
C ALA A 86 16.52 -1.68 7.02
N PHE A 87 15.72 -1.24 6.06
CA PHE A 87 15.80 0.13 5.52
C PHE A 87 15.43 1.18 6.56
N LEU A 88 14.41 0.93 7.39
CA LEU A 88 14.07 1.83 8.49
C LEU A 88 15.23 1.97 9.48
N ALA A 89 15.82 0.86 9.91
CA ALA A 89 16.97 0.84 10.82
C ALA A 89 18.18 1.55 10.20
N PHE A 90 18.45 1.34 8.91
CA PHE A 90 19.51 2.03 8.18
C PHE A 90 19.30 3.56 8.18
N ILE A 91 18.09 4.03 7.89
CA ILE A 91 17.78 5.47 7.88
C ILE A 91 17.89 6.07 9.28
N VAL A 92 17.37 5.38 10.31
CA VAL A 92 17.50 5.85 11.70
C VAL A 92 18.96 5.88 12.12
N TYR A 93 19.75 4.85 11.79
CA TYR A 93 21.19 4.84 12.05
C TYR A 93 21.90 6.00 11.35
N ALA A 94 21.62 6.24 10.08
CA ALA A 94 22.21 7.35 9.33
C ALA A 94 21.83 8.72 9.93
N ALA A 95 20.58 8.90 10.37
CA ALA A 95 20.13 10.11 11.02
C ALA A 95 20.81 10.34 12.38
N VAL A 96 20.90 9.30 13.22
CA VAL A 96 21.61 9.37 14.51
C VAL A 96 23.10 9.63 14.28
N ALA A 97 23.72 8.94 13.32
CA ALA A 97 25.11 9.13 12.96
C ALA A 97 25.37 10.56 12.46
N HIS A 98 24.46 11.15 11.69
CA HIS A 98 24.56 12.55 11.26
C HIS A 98 24.55 13.51 12.46
N HIS A 99 23.65 13.32 13.43
CA HIS A 99 23.61 14.13 14.65
C HIS A 99 24.85 13.95 15.53
N LEU A 100 25.37 12.72 15.64
CA LEU A 100 26.59 12.44 16.42
C LEU A 100 27.87 12.89 15.72
N ALA A 101 27.92 12.83 14.38
CA ALA A 101 29.06 13.22 13.54
C ALA A 101 28.98 14.66 13.03
N ALA A 102 27.94 15.43 13.41
CA ALA A 102 27.83 16.87 13.14
C ALA A 102 28.98 17.67 13.78
N VAL A 103 29.82 17.04 14.60
CA VAL A 103 31.10 17.59 15.10
C VAL A 103 32.17 17.70 13.99
N ASP A 104 32.09 16.92 12.90
CA ASP A 104 33.13 16.84 11.86
C ASP A 104 32.68 17.23 10.42
N GLY A 105 31.47 17.76 10.23
CA GLY A 105 31.05 18.43 8.98
C GLY A 105 31.01 17.61 7.67
N ALA A 106 31.23 16.29 7.72
CA ALA A 106 31.41 15.45 6.54
C ALA A 106 30.22 14.53 6.17
N THR A 107 29.09 14.61 6.87
CA THR A 107 27.95 13.72 6.61
C THR A 107 26.87 14.39 5.74
N ALA A 108 26.37 13.66 4.74
CA ALA A 108 25.34 14.14 3.84
C ALA A 108 24.03 14.38 4.61
N SER A 109 23.42 15.54 4.42
CA SER A 109 22.11 15.88 5.01
C SER A 109 21.06 14.81 4.70
N ILE A 110 20.15 14.56 5.64
CA ILE A 110 19.07 13.56 5.54
C ILE A 110 18.19 13.79 4.29
N ASP A 111 18.15 15.03 3.79
CA ASP A 111 17.50 15.43 2.54
C ASP A 111 18.10 14.75 1.30
N ALA A 112 19.36 14.30 1.36
CA ALA A 112 20.04 13.57 0.28
C ALA A 112 19.52 12.13 0.09
N LEU A 113 18.76 11.60 1.05
CA LEU A 113 18.20 10.25 1.01
C LEU A 113 16.74 10.24 0.54
N CYS A 114 16.12 11.41 0.36
CA CYS A 114 14.75 11.53 -0.11
C CYS A 114 14.70 11.51 -1.65
N PRO A 115 14.17 10.44 -2.29
CA PRO A 115 14.12 10.35 -3.75
C PRO A 115 13.17 11.39 -4.37
N PHE A 116 12.27 11.99 -3.58
CA PHE A 116 11.41 13.07 -4.03
C PHE A 116 12.19 14.38 -4.28
N GLY A 117 13.26 14.66 -3.52
CA GLY A 117 14.10 15.85 -3.74
C GLY A 117 14.73 15.87 -5.13
N GLY A 118 14.96 14.70 -5.73
CA GLY A 118 15.40 14.60 -7.12
C GLY A 118 14.36 15.14 -8.12
N VAL A 119 13.06 15.04 -7.84
CA VAL A 119 11.99 15.54 -8.73
C VAL A 119 12.01 17.06 -8.79
N GLU A 120 12.15 17.70 -7.64
CA GLU A 120 12.26 19.16 -7.53
C GLU A 120 13.56 19.68 -8.16
N THR A 121 14.65 18.92 -7.97
CA THR A 121 15.97 19.26 -8.53
C THR A 121 15.99 19.11 -10.05
N LEU A 122 15.39 18.04 -10.59
CA LEU A 122 15.31 17.79 -12.03
C LEU A 122 14.59 18.93 -12.76
N TRP A 123 13.50 19.42 -12.18
CA TRP A 123 12.77 20.55 -12.77
C TRP A 123 13.65 21.80 -12.87
N ARG A 124 14.37 22.15 -11.79
CA ARG A 124 15.29 23.30 -11.82
C ARG A 124 16.45 23.12 -12.81
N TYR A 125 17.03 21.93 -12.88
CA TYR A 125 18.09 21.65 -13.82
C TYR A 125 17.65 21.94 -15.27
N VAL A 126 16.41 21.54 -15.61
CA VAL A 126 15.82 21.76 -16.94
C VAL A 126 15.40 23.23 -17.15
N SER A 127 14.81 23.89 -16.15
CA SER A 127 14.27 25.25 -16.30
C SER A 127 15.29 26.38 -16.14
N SER A 128 16.39 26.16 -15.42
CA SER A 128 17.38 27.19 -15.09
C SER A 128 18.73 27.01 -15.80
N SER A 129 18.74 26.33 -16.95
CA SER A 129 19.92 26.18 -17.82
C SER A 129 21.17 25.67 -17.09
N GLY A 130 21.01 24.63 -16.27
CA GLY A 130 22.15 23.90 -15.66
C GLY A 130 22.64 24.41 -14.29
N GLN A 131 21.94 25.34 -13.63
CA GLN A 131 22.28 25.72 -12.25
C GLN A 131 21.66 24.76 -11.22
N TYR A 132 22.50 24.20 -10.34
CA TYR A 132 22.10 23.32 -9.23
C TYR A 132 21.61 24.13 -8.03
N VAL A 133 20.67 23.58 -7.25
CA VAL A 133 20.29 24.21 -5.98
C VAL A 133 21.42 24.05 -4.98
N PRO A 134 21.86 25.12 -4.31
CA PRO A 134 22.71 24.97 -3.14
C PRO A 134 21.95 24.10 -2.13
N LYS A 135 22.49 22.92 -1.78
CA LYS A 135 21.95 21.85 -0.89
C LYS A 135 21.48 20.56 -1.55
N THR A 136 21.28 20.48 -2.87
CA THR A 136 20.95 19.21 -3.53
C THR A 136 22.19 18.57 -4.13
N HIS A 137 22.63 17.44 -3.55
CA HIS A 137 23.75 16.66 -4.07
C HIS A 137 23.36 15.86 -5.32
N LEU A 138 24.36 15.53 -6.16
CA LEU A 138 24.21 14.70 -7.37
C LEU A 138 23.55 13.34 -7.09
N SER A 139 23.63 12.88 -5.83
CA SER A 139 22.95 11.69 -5.31
C SER A 139 21.44 11.70 -5.51
N ASN A 140 20.78 12.86 -5.43
CA ASN A 140 19.31 12.94 -5.54
C ASN A 140 18.81 12.59 -6.94
N LEU A 141 19.57 12.96 -7.98
CA LEU A 141 19.25 12.61 -9.36
C LEU A 141 19.47 11.11 -9.62
N VAL A 142 20.53 10.54 -9.05
CA VAL A 142 20.81 9.10 -9.14
C VAL A 142 19.71 8.29 -8.43
N LEU A 143 19.31 8.70 -7.23
CA LEU A 143 18.23 8.06 -6.48
C LEU A 143 16.89 8.19 -7.21
N LEU A 144 16.59 9.35 -7.80
CA LEU A 144 15.40 9.53 -8.62
C LEU A 144 15.44 8.63 -9.85
N GLY A 145 16.57 8.56 -10.56
CA GLY A 145 16.73 7.71 -11.73
C GLY A 145 16.53 6.23 -11.39
N GLY A 146 17.13 5.77 -10.30
CA GLY A 146 16.95 4.41 -9.78
C GLY A 146 15.50 4.12 -9.38
N LEU A 147 14.82 5.06 -8.70
CA LEU A 147 13.41 4.94 -8.34
C LEU A 147 12.50 4.94 -9.58
N ALA A 148 12.77 5.79 -10.56
CA ALA A 148 12.02 5.87 -11.81
C ALA A 148 12.15 4.55 -12.59
N LEU A 149 13.37 4.03 -12.75
CA LEU A 149 13.63 2.73 -13.37
C LEU A 149 12.94 1.60 -12.59
N GLY A 150 13.10 1.56 -11.27
CA GLY A 150 12.43 0.58 -10.41
C GLY A 150 10.91 0.65 -10.53
N THR A 151 10.34 1.85 -10.70
CA THR A 151 8.91 2.06 -10.90
C THR A 151 8.44 1.59 -12.28
N LEU A 152 9.26 1.79 -13.32
CA LEU A 152 8.98 1.27 -14.66
C LEU A 152 9.06 -0.26 -14.71
N LEU A 153 9.92 -0.89 -13.91
CA LEU A 153 10.03 -2.35 -13.84
C LEU A 153 8.91 -2.95 -12.97
N ALA A 154 8.73 -2.43 -11.75
CA ALA A 154 7.93 -3.06 -10.69
C ALA A 154 6.79 -2.19 -10.12
N GLY A 155 6.49 -1.06 -10.76
CA GLY A 155 5.41 -0.16 -10.34
C GLY A 155 5.66 0.42 -8.93
N GLY A 156 4.61 0.44 -8.10
CA GLY A 156 4.69 1.00 -6.75
C GLY A 156 5.41 0.12 -5.71
N ALA A 157 6.16 -0.91 -6.11
CA ALA A 157 6.82 -1.85 -5.19
C ALA A 157 7.73 -1.15 -4.17
N PHE A 158 8.40 -0.06 -4.54
CA PHE A 158 9.22 0.74 -3.63
C PHE A 158 8.45 1.16 -2.37
N CYS A 159 7.23 1.69 -2.52
CA CYS A 159 6.38 2.12 -1.42
C CYS A 159 5.96 0.96 -0.49
N GLY A 160 5.89 -0.26 -1.03
CA GLY A 160 5.51 -1.46 -0.29
C GLY A 160 6.66 -2.15 0.42
N TRP A 161 7.89 -2.07 -0.10
CA TRP A 161 9.02 -2.90 0.33
C TRP A 161 10.20 -2.14 0.94
N VAL A 162 10.46 -0.93 0.45
CA VAL A 162 11.70 -0.18 0.75
C VAL A 162 11.41 1.10 1.54
N CYS A 163 10.30 1.78 1.23
CA CYS A 163 10.00 3.08 1.83
C CYS A 163 9.88 3.00 3.38
N PRO A 164 10.74 3.71 4.14
CA PRO A 164 10.73 3.67 5.60
C PRO A 164 9.48 4.35 6.17
N PHE A 165 8.97 5.40 5.52
CA PHE A 165 7.72 6.05 5.89
C PHE A 165 6.50 5.12 5.70
N GLY A 166 6.57 4.23 4.71
CA GLY A 166 5.59 3.16 4.53
C GLY A 166 5.66 2.12 5.65
N ALA A 167 6.87 1.80 6.13
CA ALA A 167 7.09 0.89 7.25
C ALA A 167 6.52 1.47 8.56
N VAL A 168 6.75 2.75 8.84
CA VAL A 168 6.17 3.46 10.00
C VAL A 168 4.64 3.40 9.96
N GLN A 169 4.01 3.71 8.81
CA GLN A 169 2.55 3.65 8.70
C GLN A 169 2.00 2.22 8.85
N ASP A 170 2.71 1.20 8.36
CA ASP A 170 2.32 -0.18 8.58
C ASP A 170 2.45 -0.58 10.06
N ALA A 171 3.49 -0.09 10.75
CA ALA A 171 3.69 -0.28 12.18
C ALA A 171 2.60 0.41 13.00
N LEU A 172 2.18 1.63 12.63
CA LEU A 172 1.02 2.31 13.21
C LEU A 172 -0.27 1.52 12.99
N GLY A 173 -0.47 0.96 11.79
CA GLY A 173 -1.61 0.08 11.51
C GLY A 173 -1.60 -1.18 12.37
N TRP A 174 -0.43 -1.75 12.64
CA TRP A 174 -0.26 -2.87 13.57
C TRP A 174 -0.52 -2.46 15.03
N LEU A 175 -0.02 -1.29 15.44
CA LEU A 175 -0.21 -0.75 16.78
C LEU A 175 -1.69 -0.47 17.04
N ARG A 176 -2.39 0.16 16.09
CA ARG A 176 -3.85 0.34 16.11
C ARG A 176 -4.59 -0.97 16.39
N ARG A 177 -4.24 -2.04 15.66
CA ARG A 177 -4.85 -3.37 15.84
C ARG A 177 -4.56 -3.96 17.22
N ARG A 178 -3.35 -3.76 17.75
CA ARG A 178 -2.99 -4.19 19.12
C ARG A 178 -3.72 -3.41 20.20
N LEU A 179 -3.93 -2.12 19.99
CA LEU A 179 -4.68 -1.24 20.90
C LEU A 179 -6.21 -1.44 20.78
N GLY A 180 -6.69 -2.32 19.90
CA GLY A 180 -8.12 -2.55 19.71
C GLY A 180 -8.87 -1.39 19.05
N LEU A 181 -8.16 -0.41 18.49
CA LEU A 181 -8.76 0.77 17.88
C LEU A 181 -9.40 0.41 16.52
N HIS A 182 -10.63 0.86 16.32
CA HIS A 182 -11.36 0.60 15.08
C HIS A 182 -10.69 1.31 13.88
N GLU A 183 -10.65 0.65 12.73
CA GLU A 183 -10.13 1.27 11.50
C GLU A 183 -11.18 2.23 10.94
N PHE A 184 -10.83 3.51 10.77
CA PHE A 184 -11.73 4.41 10.06
C PHE A 184 -11.70 4.12 8.56
N ARG A 185 -12.82 3.62 8.04
CA ARG A 185 -13.00 3.34 6.61
C ARG A 185 -13.92 4.38 5.99
N PRO A 186 -13.38 5.46 5.39
CA PRO A 186 -14.21 6.43 4.70
C PRO A 186 -15.01 5.76 3.58
N PRO A 187 -16.23 6.27 3.28
CA PRO A 187 -17.04 5.78 2.18
C PRO A 187 -16.27 5.80 0.85
N ALA A 188 -16.57 4.87 -0.05
CA ALA A 188 -15.85 4.69 -1.31
C ALA A 188 -15.80 5.96 -2.19
N ALA A 189 -16.83 6.82 -2.11
CA ALA A 189 -16.86 8.09 -2.83
C ALA A 189 -15.82 9.08 -2.28
N VAL A 190 -15.81 9.30 -0.96
CA VAL A 190 -14.83 10.15 -0.26
C VAL A 190 -13.42 9.64 -0.52
N ASP A 191 -13.23 8.33 -0.37
CA ASP A 191 -11.96 7.68 -0.62
C ASP A 191 -11.41 7.92 -2.03
N ARG A 192 -12.28 7.91 -3.04
CA ARG A 192 -11.91 8.16 -4.44
C ARG A 192 -11.48 9.60 -4.64
N VAL A 193 -12.20 10.57 -4.06
CA VAL A 193 -11.88 12.00 -4.16
C VAL A 193 -10.57 12.31 -3.45
N LEU A 194 -10.40 11.83 -2.20
CA LEU A 194 -9.18 12.11 -1.41
C LEU A 194 -7.91 11.55 -2.05
N ARG A 195 -7.99 10.49 -2.87
CA ARG A 195 -6.83 9.98 -3.63
C ARG A 195 -6.30 10.95 -4.68
N TYR A 196 -7.12 11.89 -5.15
CA TYR A 196 -6.64 12.96 -6.01
C TYR A 196 -5.85 14.02 -5.24
N GLY A 197 -5.98 14.06 -3.91
CA GLY A 197 -5.23 14.95 -3.03
C GLY A 197 -3.71 14.86 -3.25
N ARG A 198 -3.15 13.68 -3.50
CA ARG A 198 -1.70 13.54 -3.73
C ARG A 198 -1.23 14.20 -5.03
N PHE A 199 -2.12 14.29 -6.03
CA PHE A 199 -1.83 15.00 -7.28
C PHE A 199 -2.02 16.51 -7.10
N LEU A 200 -2.98 16.92 -6.27
CA LEU A 200 -3.13 18.32 -5.85
C LEU A 200 -1.88 18.78 -5.08
N VAL A 201 -1.43 18.01 -4.09
CA VAL A 201 -0.20 18.29 -3.31
C VAL A 201 1.02 18.32 -4.22
N LEU A 202 1.17 17.33 -5.11
CA LEU A 202 2.25 17.33 -6.10
C LEU A 202 2.20 18.58 -7.00
N GLY A 203 1.03 18.94 -7.53
CA GLY A 203 0.87 20.14 -8.36
C GLY A 203 1.18 21.43 -7.62
N LEU A 204 0.73 21.54 -6.36
CA LEU A 204 1.02 22.68 -5.48
C LEU A 204 2.52 22.80 -5.19
N ILE A 205 3.19 21.69 -4.86
CA ILE A 205 4.64 21.67 -4.63
C ILE A 205 5.39 22.13 -5.88
N LEU A 206 5.04 21.60 -7.05
CA LEU A 206 5.69 21.99 -8.31
C LEU A 206 5.44 23.48 -8.61
N TYR A 207 4.20 23.95 -8.45
CA TYR A 207 3.85 25.36 -8.63
C TYR A 207 4.63 26.30 -7.69
N GLN A 208 4.65 25.99 -6.39
CA GLN A 208 5.37 26.79 -5.39
C GLN A 208 6.88 26.76 -5.61
N THR A 209 7.43 25.61 -6.04
CA THR A 209 8.85 25.48 -6.38
C THR A 209 9.22 26.35 -7.58
N ILE A 210 8.34 26.42 -8.59
CA ILE A 210 8.50 27.30 -9.75
C ILE A 210 8.43 28.77 -9.32
N ALA A 211 7.44 29.14 -8.50
CA ALA A 211 7.19 30.53 -8.14
C ALA A 211 8.23 31.11 -7.15
N SER A 212 8.68 30.32 -6.17
CA SER A 212 9.50 30.82 -5.05
C SER A 212 10.99 30.60 -5.22
N VAL A 213 11.43 29.78 -6.19
CA VAL A 213 12.84 29.38 -6.39
C VAL A 213 13.50 28.91 -5.08
N LYS A 214 12.71 28.38 -4.13
CA LYS A 214 13.15 27.67 -2.91
C LYS A 214 12.55 26.25 -2.85
N LEU A 215 13.16 25.33 -2.12
CA LEU A 215 12.56 24.01 -1.83
C LEU A 215 11.46 24.22 -0.79
N TRP A 216 10.29 24.68 -1.23
CA TRP A 216 9.17 24.97 -0.34
C TRP A 216 8.69 23.72 0.40
N PHE A 217 8.78 22.54 -0.23
CA PHE A 217 8.35 21.29 0.38
C PHE A 217 9.23 20.83 1.55
N ALA A 218 10.50 21.23 1.60
CA ALA A 218 11.42 20.79 2.65
C ALA A 218 10.99 21.21 4.06
N ASP A 219 10.24 22.31 4.20
CA ASP A 219 9.76 22.79 5.50
C ASP A 219 8.48 22.08 5.96
N PHE A 220 7.69 21.56 5.03
CA PHE A 220 6.40 20.92 5.29
C PHE A 220 6.44 19.38 5.14
N ASP A 221 7.61 18.80 4.84
CA ASP A 221 7.74 17.37 4.61
C ASP A 221 7.74 16.57 5.93
N PRO A 222 6.67 15.78 6.23
CA PRO A 222 6.64 14.95 7.43
C PRO A 222 7.73 13.86 7.43
N TYR A 223 8.28 13.50 6.27
CA TYR A 223 9.42 12.59 6.19
C TYR A 223 10.66 13.21 6.82
N ARG A 224 10.99 14.46 6.45
CA ARG A 224 12.15 15.19 6.98
C ARG A 224 11.98 15.44 8.47
N THR A 225 10.81 15.84 8.93
CA THR A 225 10.56 16.04 10.36
C THR A 225 10.70 14.75 11.17
N LEU A 226 10.23 13.63 10.64
CA LEU A 226 10.24 12.36 11.37
C LEU A 226 11.65 11.73 11.39
N PHE A 227 12.31 11.66 10.23
CA PHE A 227 13.62 11.01 10.08
C PHE A 227 14.79 11.96 10.31
N GLY A 228 14.55 13.28 10.30
CA GLY A 228 15.49 14.31 10.75
C GLY A 228 15.90 14.13 12.20
N LEU A 229 15.03 13.55 13.05
CA LEU A 229 15.26 13.37 14.49
C LEU A 229 15.53 14.66 15.28
N ASP A 230 15.31 15.84 14.69
CA ASP A 230 15.45 17.13 15.37
C ASP A 230 14.53 17.22 16.60
N TRP A 231 13.37 16.56 16.56
CA TRP A 231 12.45 16.45 17.69
C TRP A 231 13.02 15.69 18.90
N LEU A 232 14.09 14.90 18.72
CA LEU A 232 14.73 14.09 19.77
C LEU A 232 16.02 14.75 20.29
N PHE A 233 16.83 15.34 19.40
CA PHE A 233 18.14 15.89 19.74
C PHE A 233 18.14 17.41 19.97
N GLU A 234 17.31 18.18 19.24
CA GLU A 234 17.29 19.64 19.26
C GLU A 234 15.84 20.17 19.24
N PHE A 235 15.11 19.91 20.33
CA PHE A 235 13.69 20.25 20.41
C PHE A 235 13.47 21.78 20.50
N ASN A 236 13.09 22.41 19.38
CA ASN A 236 12.72 23.82 19.31
C ASN A 236 11.30 24.01 18.75
N LEU A 237 10.32 24.16 19.65
CA LEU A 237 8.93 24.41 19.29
C LEU A 237 8.72 25.76 18.60
N ALA A 238 9.47 26.80 18.96
CA ALA A 238 9.20 28.14 18.46
C ALA A 238 9.44 28.24 16.95
N GLU A 239 10.48 27.56 16.45
CA GLU A 239 10.87 27.61 15.04
C GLU A 239 10.20 26.52 14.19
N HIS A 240 9.92 25.35 14.76
CA HIS A 240 9.48 24.17 13.99
C HIS A 240 8.05 23.67 14.30
N TRP A 241 7.22 24.47 15.00
CA TRP A 241 5.87 24.03 15.38
C TRP A 241 5.02 23.57 14.18
N ILE A 242 5.16 24.20 13.01
CA ILE A 242 4.37 23.87 11.82
C ILE A 242 4.71 22.46 11.33
N SER A 243 6.01 22.14 11.21
CA SER A 243 6.48 20.85 10.75
C SER A 243 6.09 19.74 11.72
N TYR A 244 6.19 19.99 13.04
CA TYR A 244 5.73 19.05 14.07
C TYR A 244 4.22 18.85 14.04
N ALA A 245 3.44 19.91 13.85
CA ALA A 245 1.98 19.82 13.73
C ALA A 245 1.58 18.97 12.52
N ILE A 246 2.22 19.18 11.37
CA ILE A 246 1.96 18.39 10.15
C ILE A 246 2.34 16.93 10.36
N ALA A 247 3.54 16.66 10.89
CA ALA A 247 3.97 15.29 11.19
C ALA A 247 2.99 14.61 12.15
N GLY A 248 2.54 15.31 13.20
CA GLY A 248 1.53 14.83 14.14
C GLY A 248 0.20 14.49 13.49
N VAL A 249 -0.34 15.38 12.65
CA VAL A 249 -1.56 15.15 11.87
C VAL A 249 -1.41 13.95 10.92
N VAL A 250 -0.25 13.82 10.29
CA VAL A 250 0.03 12.73 9.35
C VAL A 250 0.13 11.37 10.07
N LEU A 251 0.82 11.32 11.21
CA LEU A 251 0.94 10.12 12.03
C LEU A 251 -0.41 9.74 12.66
N GLY A 252 -1.13 10.71 13.22
CA GLY A 252 -2.47 10.51 13.77
C GLY A 252 -3.47 10.05 12.69
N GLY A 253 -3.45 10.69 11.52
CA GLY A 253 -4.24 10.27 10.36
C GLY A 253 -3.89 8.85 9.90
N SER A 254 -2.61 8.48 9.94
CA SER A 254 -2.13 7.12 9.61
C SER A 254 -2.48 6.08 10.67
N LEU A 255 -2.68 6.51 11.92
CA LEU A 255 -3.20 5.67 12.99
C LEU A 255 -4.70 5.41 12.83
N LEU A 256 -5.48 6.36 12.30
CA LEU A 256 -6.92 6.17 12.08
C LEU A 256 -7.22 5.44 10.77
N VAL A 257 -6.49 5.79 9.71
CA VAL A 257 -6.63 5.25 8.35
C VAL A 257 -5.31 4.63 7.92
N GLU A 258 -5.32 3.33 7.62
CA GLU A 258 -4.11 2.61 7.20
C GLU A 258 -3.50 3.27 5.95
N ARG A 259 -2.23 3.66 6.06
CA ARG A 259 -1.45 4.38 5.04
C ARG A 259 -2.10 5.68 4.51
N ALA A 260 -2.71 6.48 5.39
CA ALA A 260 -3.38 7.74 5.04
C ALA A 260 -2.52 8.67 4.17
N TRP A 261 -1.27 8.92 4.57
CA TRP A 261 -0.37 9.82 3.84
C TRP A 261 -0.05 9.32 2.44
N CYS A 262 0.42 8.07 2.34
CA CYS A 262 0.78 7.46 1.06
C CYS A 262 -0.41 7.41 0.08
N ARG A 263 -1.62 7.36 0.61
CA ARG A 263 -2.85 7.25 -0.17
C ARG A 263 -3.38 8.60 -0.65
N TYR A 264 -3.28 9.65 0.18
CA TYR A 264 -4.01 10.90 -0.05
C TYR A 264 -3.14 12.14 -0.25
N ALA A 265 -1.90 12.17 0.22
CA ALA A 265 -1.12 13.42 0.23
C ALA A 265 0.34 13.25 -0.23
N CYS A 266 0.90 12.04 -0.20
CA CYS A 266 2.29 11.80 -0.55
C CYS A 266 2.59 12.15 -2.03
N PRO A 267 3.43 13.18 -2.30
CA PRO A 267 3.69 13.62 -3.67
C PRO A 267 4.51 12.58 -4.46
N LEU A 268 5.45 11.90 -3.79
CA LEU A 268 6.19 10.76 -4.34
C LEU A 268 5.24 9.64 -4.81
N GLY A 269 4.18 9.36 -4.03
CA GLY A 269 3.15 8.40 -4.40
C GLY A 269 2.33 8.84 -5.62
N GLY A 270 2.20 10.15 -5.86
CA GLY A 270 1.64 10.73 -7.08
C GLY A 270 2.52 10.44 -8.30
N VAL A 271 3.81 10.75 -8.21
CA VAL A 271 4.80 10.49 -9.28
C VAL A 271 4.86 9.01 -9.63
N ILE A 272 5.01 8.14 -8.63
CA ILE A 272 5.05 6.68 -8.80
C ILE A 272 3.75 6.16 -9.41
N SER A 273 2.61 6.74 -9.08
CA SER A 273 1.32 6.33 -9.66
C SER A 273 1.16 6.74 -11.11
N LEU A 274 1.78 7.84 -11.52
CA LEU A 274 1.83 8.28 -12.92
C LEU A 274 2.76 7.38 -13.73
N LEU A 275 4.00 7.19 -13.26
CA LEU A 275 5.00 6.34 -13.93
C LEU A 275 4.62 4.86 -13.91
N GLY A 276 4.02 4.39 -12.81
CA GLY A 276 3.56 3.02 -12.64
C GLY A 276 2.42 2.62 -13.58
N ARG A 277 1.84 3.55 -14.35
CA ARG A 277 0.95 3.20 -15.48
C ARG A 277 1.70 2.48 -16.60
N PHE A 278 2.99 2.71 -16.72
CA PHE A 278 3.88 2.09 -17.70
C PHE A 278 4.67 0.91 -17.12
N SER A 279 4.38 0.50 -15.88
CA SER A 279 5.14 -0.57 -15.22
C SER A 279 4.99 -1.91 -15.94
N LEU A 280 6.11 -2.61 -16.18
CA LEU A 280 6.14 -3.92 -16.82
C LEU A 280 5.50 -5.00 -15.95
N LEU A 281 5.82 -5.04 -14.65
CA LEU A 281 5.29 -6.05 -13.74
C LEU A 281 4.05 -5.52 -13.02
N ARG A 282 2.90 -6.17 -13.24
CA ARG A 282 1.64 -5.83 -12.55
C ARG A 282 0.91 -7.07 -12.08
N ILE A 283 0.14 -6.90 -11.00
CA ILE A 283 -0.77 -7.93 -10.51
C ILE A 283 -1.94 -8.06 -11.49
N ARG A 284 -2.14 -9.28 -12.00
CA ARG A 284 -3.21 -9.65 -12.92
C ARG A 284 -4.13 -10.65 -12.23
N ARG A 285 -5.43 -10.51 -12.50
CA ARG A 285 -6.45 -11.47 -12.09
C ARG A 285 -6.75 -12.39 -13.25
N ASP A 286 -6.66 -13.70 -13.00
CA ASP A 286 -7.23 -14.70 -13.88
C ASP A 286 -8.74 -14.78 -13.64
N GLU A 287 -9.51 -14.56 -14.69
CA GLU A 287 -10.98 -14.53 -14.59
C GLU A 287 -11.55 -15.94 -14.47
N ALA A 288 -10.91 -16.94 -15.09
CA ALA A 288 -11.33 -18.33 -15.04
C ALA A 288 -11.16 -18.92 -13.63
N GLY A 289 -10.04 -18.62 -12.97
CA GLY A 289 -9.78 -19.05 -11.59
C GLY A 289 -10.62 -18.30 -10.53
N CYS A 290 -11.11 -17.10 -10.82
CA CYS A 290 -11.75 -16.23 -9.82
C CYS A 290 -13.23 -16.54 -9.59
N LYS A 291 -13.66 -16.56 -8.32
CA LYS A 291 -15.07 -16.74 -7.92
C LYS A 291 -15.76 -15.46 -7.38
N GLY A 292 -15.15 -14.29 -7.56
CA GLY A 292 -15.77 -13.00 -7.18
C GLY A 292 -15.96 -12.74 -5.66
N CYS A 293 -15.23 -13.44 -4.79
CA CYS A 293 -15.46 -13.39 -3.33
C CYS A 293 -14.97 -12.14 -2.57
N SER A 294 -14.35 -11.17 -3.25
CA SER A 294 -13.79 -9.91 -2.71
C SER A 294 -12.86 -9.98 -1.48
N LEU A 295 -12.44 -11.17 -1.05
CA LEU A 295 -11.52 -11.36 0.07
C LEU A 295 -10.15 -10.70 -0.14
N CYS A 296 -9.72 -10.54 -1.39
CA CYS A 296 -8.46 -9.90 -1.76
C CYS A 296 -8.44 -8.37 -1.50
N GLU A 297 -9.60 -7.74 -1.31
CA GLU A 297 -9.69 -6.29 -1.06
C GLU A 297 -9.50 -5.94 0.42
N ARG A 298 -9.89 -6.86 1.32
CA ARG A 298 -9.79 -6.67 2.78
C ARG A 298 -8.37 -6.40 3.28
N PRO A 299 -7.33 -7.14 2.86
CA PRO A 299 -5.95 -6.90 3.31
C PRO A 299 -5.25 -5.78 2.53
N CYS A 300 -5.89 -5.15 1.54
CA CYS A 300 -5.25 -4.13 0.72
C CYS A 300 -5.14 -2.81 1.52
N PRO A 301 -3.93 -2.36 1.91
CA PRO A 301 -3.78 -1.17 2.77
C PRO A 301 -4.24 0.11 2.05
N VAL A 302 -4.16 0.12 0.72
CA VAL A 302 -4.62 1.24 -0.12
C VAL A 302 -6.06 1.03 -0.65
N ARG A 303 -6.81 0.05 -0.12
CA ARG A 303 -8.16 -0.40 -0.52
C ARG A 303 -8.46 -0.27 -2.02
N LEU A 304 -7.73 -1.00 -2.85
CA LEU A 304 -8.02 -1.07 -4.29
C LEU A 304 -9.10 -2.11 -4.56
N ASN A 305 -9.90 -1.88 -5.60
CA ASN A 305 -10.82 -2.89 -6.11
C ASN A 305 -10.03 -3.91 -6.93
N VAL A 306 -9.56 -4.95 -6.26
CA VAL A 306 -8.80 -6.06 -6.86
C VAL A 306 -9.76 -7.14 -7.39
N ALA A 307 -10.97 -7.24 -6.84
CA ALA A 307 -11.87 -8.33 -7.18
C ALA A 307 -12.49 -8.17 -8.57
N SER A 308 -12.81 -6.95 -8.99
CA SER A 308 -13.41 -6.70 -10.31
C SER A 308 -12.40 -6.34 -11.39
N ALA A 309 -11.18 -5.92 -11.03
CA ALA A 309 -10.18 -5.49 -12.00
C ALA A 309 -9.42 -6.69 -12.60
N ARG A 310 -9.28 -6.74 -13.94
CA ARG A 310 -8.37 -7.68 -14.61
C ARG A 310 -6.90 -7.32 -14.38
N VAL A 311 -6.63 -6.02 -14.30
CA VAL A 311 -5.30 -5.45 -14.01
C VAL A 311 -5.45 -4.51 -12.83
N VAL A 312 -4.68 -4.74 -11.77
CA VAL A 312 -4.70 -3.84 -10.61
C VAL A 312 -4.15 -2.47 -11.02
N SER A 313 -4.76 -1.40 -10.50
CA SER A 313 -4.41 -0.03 -10.89
C SER A 313 -2.97 0.34 -10.55
N SER A 314 -2.44 1.40 -11.19
CA SER A 314 -1.09 1.93 -10.91
C SER A 314 -0.95 2.56 -9.52
N ASN A 315 -2.03 2.63 -8.74
CA ASN A 315 -1.99 3.03 -7.33
C ASN A 315 -1.52 1.88 -6.42
N CYS A 316 -1.32 0.68 -6.97
CA CYS A 316 -0.85 -0.47 -6.24
C CYS A 316 0.58 -0.23 -5.74
N ILE A 317 0.79 -0.42 -4.43
CA ILE A 317 2.11 -0.33 -3.80
C ILE A 317 2.92 -1.64 -3.87
N GLY A 318 2.46 -2.63 -4.65
CA GLY A 318 3.18 -3.90 -4.83
C GLY A 318 3.40 -4.72 -3.56
N CYS A 319 2.58 -4.56 -2.52
CA CYS A 319 2.75 -5.26 -1.23
C CYS A 319 2.41 -6.76 -1.25
N LEU A 320 1.71 -7.24 -2.30
CA LEU A 320 1.29 -8.63 -2.51
C LEU A 320 0.34 -9.23 -1.46
N ASP A 321 -0.16 -8.45 -0.50
CA ASP A 321 -1.08 -8.95 0.53
C ASP A 321 -2.40 -9.50 -0.05
N CYS A 322 -2.83 -9.00 -1.21
CA CYS A 322 -4.01 -9.49 -1.93
C CYS A 322 -3.80 -10.85 -2.60
N VAL A 323 -2.59 -11.15 -3.07
CA VAL A 323 -2.21 -12.45 -3.63
C VAL A 323 -2.26 -13.49 -2.52
N GLU A 324 -1.75 -13.15 -1.34
CA GLU A 324 -1.74 -14.02 -0.18
C GLU A 324 -3.13 -14.39 0.34
N ALA A 325 -4.01 -13.40 0.45
CA ALA A 325 -5.35 -13.64 0.97
C ALA A 325 -6.25 -14.40 -0.02
N CYS A 326 -5.79 -14.62 -1.26
CA CYS A 326 -6.57 -15.35 -2.24
C CYS A 326 -6.64 -16.84 -1.87
N PRO A 327 -7.85 -17.41 -1.67
CA PRO A 327 -7.99 -18.81 -1.32
C PRO A 327 -7.71 -19.76 -2.50
N ARG A 328 -7.64 -19.24 -3.74
CA ARG A 328 -7.32 -20.03 -4.93
C ARG A 328 -5.91 -19.68 -5.41
N PRO A 329 -4.93 -20.59 -5.27
CA PRO A 329 -3.58 -20.35 -5.74
C PRO A 329 -3.58 -20.08 -7.25
N GLY A 330 -2.72 -19.16 -7.69
CA GLY A 330 -2.55 -18.80 -9.10
C GLY A 330 -3.64 -17.91 -9.71
N THR A 331 -4.69 -17.55 -8.96
CA THR A 331 -5.74 -16.64 -9.46
C THR A 331 -5.27 -15.18 -9.53
N LEU A 332 -4.40 -14.77 -8.61
CA LEU A 332 -3.76 -13.45 -8.59
C LEU A 332 -2.26 -13.65 -8.66
N GLU A 333 -1.62 -13.10 -9.69
CA GLU A 333 -0.19 -13.27 -9.92
C GLU A 333 0.43 -11.99 -10.48
N VAL A 334 1.70 -11.77 -10.16
CA VAL A 334 2.50 -10.75 -10.83
C VAL A 334 2.88 -11.30 -12.20
N ARG A 335 2.43 -10.62 -13.27
CA ARG A 335 2.76 -10.99 -14.65
C ARG A 335 3.38 -9.81 -15.36
N LEU A 336 4.28 -10.13 -16.29
CA LEU A 336 4.77 -9.17 -17.28
C LEU A 336 3.58 -8.72 -18.14
N GLN A 337 3.46 -7.42 -18.27
CA GLN A 337 2.55 -6.81 -19.21
C GLN A 337 3.17 -6.93 -20.59
N PRO A 338 2.46 -7.54 -21.57
CA PRO A 338 2.80 -7.31 -22.96
C PRO A 338 2.62 -5.81 -23.18
N THR A 339 3.72 -5.12 -23.47
CA THR A 339 3.74 -3.69 -23.77
C THR A 339 2.71 -3.38 -24.84
N LEU A 340 1.98 -2.28 -24.62
CA LEU A 340 1.25 -1.46 -25.59
C LEU A 340 0.90 -2.18 -26.91
N LYS A 341 -0.36 -2.64 -27.05
CA LYS A 341 -0.96 -2.60 -28.39
C LYS A 341 -1.03 -1.13 -28.77
N ALA A 342 -0.10 -0.71 -29.63
CA ALA A 342 -0.19 0.53 -30.39
C ALA A 342 -1.45 0.53 -31.25
#